data_AF-A0AAW2MJS1-F1
#
_entry.id   AF-A0AAW2MJS1-F1
#
_cell.length_a   1.000
_cell.length_b   1.000
_cell.length_c   1.000
_cell.angle_alpha   90.00
_cell.angle_beta   90.00
_cell.angle_gamma   90.00
#
_symmetry.space_group_name_H-M   'P 1'
#
loop_
_entity.id
_entity.type
_entity.pdbx_description
1 polymer ?
#
loop_
_entity_poly.entity_id
_entity_poly.type
_entity_poly.pdbx_seq_one_letter_code
_entity_poly.pdbx_strand_id
1 'polypeptide(L)'
;MEISLLKSLLNSITSFLQLSSFEGIKIEPLQKYYQKIEQILKLLKQILDAIVGSEIASDEMLQRAFAGLLQLVDELREICETWQPLMSKIYLVLQVESLVSKAKLMVSRFSSR
;
A
#
# COMPACT_ATOMS: atom_id res chain seq x y z
N MET A 1 16.50 -18.58 -3.82
CA MET A 1 15.77 -18.07 -5.00
C MET A 1 15.57 -16.58 -4.77
N GLU A 2 16.23 -15.72 -5.55
CA GLU A 2 16.04 -14.27 -5.42
C GLU A 2 14.60 -13.93 -5.82
N ILE A 3 13.84 -13.37 -4.88
CA ILE A 3 12.48 -12.90 -5.16
C ILE A 3 12.62 -11.51 -5.78
N SER A 4 12.12 -11.32 -7.00
CA SER A 4 12.14 -10.00 -7.65
C SER A 4 11.26 -9.01 -6.86
N LEU A 5 11.65 -7.74 -6.84
CA LEU A 5 10.92 -6.69 -6.11
C LEU A 5 9.44 -6.63 -6.49
N LEU A 6 9.11 -6.83 -7.77
CA LEU A 6 7.73 -6.90 -8.26
C LEU A 6 6.94 -8.06 -7.64
N LYS A 7 7.57 -9.24 -7.48
CA LYS A 7 6.93 -10.38 -6.80
C LYS A 7 6.72 -10.09 -5.31
N SER A 8 7.70 -9.47 -4.65
CA SER A 8 7.54 -9.04 -3.25
C SER A 8 6.39 -8.04 -3.08
N LEU A 9 6.29 -7.06 -3.99
CA LEU A 9 5.18 -6.09 -4.01
C LEU A 9 3.83 -6.78 -4.22
N LEU A 10 3.70 -7.67 -5.20
CA LEU A 10 2.46 -8.42 -5.45
C LEU A 10 2.05 -9.29 -4.25
N ASN A 11 3.02 -9.93 -3.60
CA ASN A 11 2.79 -10.71 -2.38
C ASN A 11 2.33 -9.81 -1.24
N SER A 12 2.96 -8.65 -1.05
CA SER A 12 2.55 -7.70 -0.02
C SER A 12 1.14 -7.13 -0.28
N ILE A 13 0.82 -6.76 -1.51
CA ILE A 13 -0.55 -6.33 -1.87
C ILE A 13 -1.56 -7.44 -1.58
N THR A 14 -1.27 -8.68 -2.00
CA THR A 14 -2.15 -9.83 -1.76
C THR A 14 -2.39 -10.06 -0.27
N SER A 15 -1.32 -10.04 0.53
CA SER A 15 -1.42 -10.16 1.98
C SER A 15 -2.23 -9.02 2.61
N PHE A 16 -2.06 -7.78 2.16
CA PHE A 16 -2.87 -6.66 2.64
C PHE A 16 -4.35 -6.86 2.31
N LEU A 17 -4.69 -7.28 1.09
CA LEU A 17 -6.08 -7.50 0.67
C LEU A 17 -6.76 -8.63 1.46
N GLN A 18 -5.99 -9.60 1.98
CA GLN A 18 -6.50 -10.66 2.85
C GLN A 18 -6.87 -10.15 4.25
N LEU A 19 -6.30 -9.02 4.70
CA LEU A 19 -6.68 -8.38 5.97
C LEU A 19 -8.12 -7.87 5.96
N SER A 20 -8.76 -7.72 4.79
CA SER A 20 -10.16 -7.29 4.65
C SER A 20 -11.15 -8.24 5.34
N SER A 21 -10.74 -9.49 5.55
CA SER A 21 -11.50 -10.51 6.29
C SER A 21 -11.41 -10.36 7.81
N PHE A 22 -10.54 -9.48 8.32
CA PHE A 22 -10.24 -9.35 9.73
C PHE A 22 -11.35 -8.58 10.47
N GLU A 23 -11.98 -9.23 11.45
CA GLU A 23 -13.14 -8.69 12.17
C GLU A 23 -12.88 -7.38 12.94
N GLY A 24 -11.61 -7.05 13.20
CA GLY A 24 -11.19 -5.79 13.83
C GLY A 24 -11.39 -4.54 12.96
N ILE A 25 -11.58 -4.69 11.64
CA ILE A 25 -11.81 -3.58 10.70
C ILE A 25 -13.27 -3.08 10.76
N LYS A 26 -14.17 -3.76 11.49
CA LYS A 26 -15.59 -3.41 11.64
C LYS A 26 -15.86 -2.12 12.45
N ILE A 27 -14.83 -1.44 12.93
CA ILE A 27 -14.97 -0.18 13.67
C ILE A 27 -14.88 1.00 12.69
N GLU A 28 -15.99 1.71 12.48
CA GLU A 28 -15.96 2.99 11.78
C GLU A 28 -15.14 4.01 12.60
N PRO A 29 -14.16 4.71 11.99
CA PRO A 29 -14.04 5.03 10.57
C PRO A 29 -13.00 4.22 9.76
N LEU A 30 -12.25 3.30 10.39
CA LEU A 30 -11.16 2.57 9.74
C LEU A 30 -11.64 1.75 8.54
N GLN A 31 -12.84 1.17 8.64
CA GLN A 31 -13.46 0.41 7.56
C GLN A 31 -13.53 1.18 6.24
N LYS A 32 -13.92 2.45 6.28
CA LYS A 32 -14.07 3.29 5.08
C LYS A 32 -12.72 3.60 4.44
N TYR A 33 -11.71 3.88 5.25
CA TYR A 33 -10.34 4.10 4.75
C TYR A 33 -9.77 2.82 4.18
N TYR A 34 -9.93 1.70 4.88
CA TYR A 34 -9.49 0.39 4.44
C TYR A 34 -10.13 0.00 3.10
N GLN A 35 -11.45 0.11 2.96
CA GLN A 35 -12.17 -0.19 1.70
C GLN A 35 -11.67 0.66 0.53
N LYS A 36 -11.36 1.94 0.76
CA LYS A 36 -10.83 2.82 -0.28
C LYS A 36 -9.41 2.40 -0.70
N ILE A 37 -8.56 2.05 0.25
CA ILE A 37 -7.20 1.55 0.00
C ILE A 37 -7.29 0.20 -0.74
N GLU A 38 -8.17 -0.70 -0.31
CA GLU A 38 -8.40 -2.00 -0.92
C GLU A 38 -8.77 -1.86 -2.41
N GLN A 39 -9.67 -0.95 -2.76
CA GLN A 39 -10.04 -0.68 -4.15
C GLN A 39 -8.85 -0.20 -4.99
N ILE A 40 -8.05 0.72 -4.45
CA ILE A 40 -6.85 1.24 -5.14
C ILE A 40 -5.83 0.11 -5.35
N LEU A 41 -5.57 -0.69 -4.31
CA LEU A 41 -4.61 -1.79 -4.38
C LEU A 41 -5.07 -2.92 -5.31
N LYS A 42 -6.37 -3.17 -5.44
CA LYS A 42 -6.91 -4.11 -6.45
C LYS A 42 -6.62 -3.65 -7.88
N LEU A 43 -6.84 -2.37 -8.18
CA LEU A 43 -6.53 -1.80 -9.49
C LEU A 43 -5.03 -1.85 -9.78
N LEU A 44 -4.21 -1.46 -8.80
CA LEU A 44 -2.76 -1.52 -8.91
C LEU A 44 -2.28 -2.96 -9.16
N LYS A 45 -2.82 -3.94 -8.41
CA LYS A 45 -2.46 -5.36 -8.58
C LYS A 45 -2.71 -5.84 -10.02
N GLN A 46 -3.86 -5.49 -10.61
CA GLN A 46 -4.18 -5.89 -11.99
C GLN A 46 -3.16 -5.34 -13.00
N ILE A 47 -2.73 -4.09 -12.84
CA ILE A 47 -1.71 -3.47 -13.69
C ILE A 47 -0.37 -4.19 -13.51
N LEU A 48 0.02 -4.46 -12.26
CA LEU A 48 1.27 -5.14 -11.94
C LEU A 48 1.30 -6.59 -12.43
N ASP A 49 0.18 -7.31 -12.35
CA ASP A 49 0.02 -8.66 -12.89
C ASP A 49 0.17 -8.66 -14.42
N ALA A 50 -0.35 -7.65 -15.12
CA ALA A 50 -0.27 -7.54 -16.58
C ALA A 50 1.15 -7.29 -17.11
N ILE A 51 2.00 -6.64 -16.31
CA ILE A 51 3.40 -6.40 -16.68
C ILE A 51 4.35 -7.47 -16.13
N VAL A 52 3.86 -8.40 -15.32
CA VAL A 52 4.69 -9.46 -14.75
C VAL A 52 5.26 -10.34 -15.88
N GLY A 53 6.59 -10.46 -15.95
CA GLY A 53 7.26 -11.21 -17.02
C GLY A 53 7.48 -10.44 -18.33
N SER A 54 7.03 -9.18 -18.42
CA SER A 54 7.43 -8.26 -19.50
C SER A 54 8.83 -7.70 -19.26
N GLU A 55 9.56 -7.37 -20.32
CA GLU A 55 10.84 -6.65 -20.26
C GLU A 55 10.71 -5.30 -19.54
N ILE A 56 9.53 -4.69 -19.60
CA ILE A 56 9.20 -3.44 -18.89
C ILE A 56 9.34 -3.62 -17.38
N ALA A 57 9.09 -4.81 -16.83
CA ALA A 57 9.22 -5.04 -15.40
C ALA A 57 10.67 -4.92 -14.90
N SER A 58 11.68 -5.05 -15.76
CA SER A 58 13.10 -4.85 -15.41
C SER A 58 13.60 -3.42 -15.55
N ASP A 59 12.77 -2.49 -16.02
CA ASP A 59 13.14 -1.08 -16.14
C ASP A 59 13.57 -0.49 -14.79
N GLU A 60 14.71 0.21 -14.75
CA GLU A 60 15.28 0.73 -13.50
C GLU A 60 14.38 1.75 -12.81
N MET A 61 13.66 2.57 -13.56
CA MET A 61 12.74 3.56 -12.97
C MET A 61 11.55 2.84 -12.34
N LEU A 62 11.02 1.81 -13.00
CA LEU A 62 9.96 0.97 -12.45
C LEU A 62 10.43 0.15 -11.24
N GLN A 63 11.65 -0.37 -11.23
CA GLN A 63 12.20 -1.06 -10.05
C GLN A 63 12.24 -0.15 -8.81
N ARG A 64 12.64 1.12 -8.97
CA ARG A 64 12.60 2.10 -7.87
C ARG A 64 11.17 2.43 -7.45
N ALA A 65 10.25 2.54 -8.39
CA ALA A 65 8.84 2.74 -8.09
C ALA A 65 8.24 1.54 -7.33
N PHE A 66 8.59 0.31 -7.71
CA PHE A 66 8.16 -0.90 -7.01
C PHE A 66 8.68 -0.95 -5.59
N ALA A 67 9.94 -0.56 -5.35
CA ALA A 67 10.51 -0.49 -4.00
C ALA A 67 9.75 0.54 -3.13
N GLY A 68 9.47 1.72 -3.67
CA GLY A 68 8.70 2.76 -2.96
C GLY A 68 7.26 2.33 -2.67
N LEU A 69 6.60 1.66 -3.63
CA LEU A 69 5.27 1.10 -3.46
C LEU A 69 5.26 -0.03 -2.43
N LEU A 70 6.27 -0.91 -2.43
CA LEU A 70 6.38 -2.00 -1.46
C LEU A 70 6.47 -1.45 -0.04
N GLN A 71 7.37 -0.49 0.19
CA GLN A 71 7.49 0.18 1.48
C GLN A 71 6.15 0.81 1.90
N LEU A 72 5.46 1.49 0.99
CA LEU A 72 4.19 2.14 1.29
C LEU A 72 3.09 1.12 1.66
N VAL A 73 3.03 -0.02 0.96
CA VAL A 73 2.06 -1.09 1.27
C VAL A 73 2.38 -1.74 2.62
N ASP A 74 3.66 -1.94 2.94
CA ASP A 74 4.09 -2.50 4.22
C ASP A 74 3.78 -1.53 5.38
N GLU A 75 4.05 -0.22 5.23
CA GLU A 75 3.67 0.81 6.23
C GLU A 75 2.15 0.88 6.43
N LEU A 76 1.37 0.77 5.34
CA LEU A 76 -0.10 0.73 5.42
C LEU A 76 -0.58 -0.51 6.17
N ARG A 77 0.04 -1.67 5.95
CA ARG A 77 -0.27 -2.90 6.67
C ARG A 77 -0.03 -2.71 8.17
N GLU A 78 1.16 -2.25 8.54
CA GLU A 78 1.53 -2.05 9.95
C GLU A 78 0.52 -1.15 10.68
N ILE A 79 0.08 -0.06 10.04
CA ILE A 79 -0.93 0.84 10.62
C ILE A 79 -2.28 0.15 10.80
N CYS A 80 -2.68 -0.72 9.87
CA CYS A 80 -3.92 -1.48 9.98
C CYS A 80 -3.83 -2.58 11.05
N GLU A 81 -2.69 -3.24 11.19
CA GLU A 81 -2.48 -4.33 12.15
C GLU A 81 -2.25 -3.83 13.58
N THR A 82 -1.55 -2.71 13.75
CA THR A 82 -1.32 -2.08 15.06
C THR A 82 -2.53 -1.30 15.57
N TRP A 83 -3.58 -1.17 14.74
CA TRP A 83 -4.81 -0.50 15.11
C TRP A 83 -5.49 -1.20 16.29
N GLN A 84 -5.69 -0.46 17.38
CA GLN A 84 -6.48 -0.92 18.52
C GLN A 84 -7.75 -0.09 18.68
N PRO A 85 -8.90 -0.71 19.04
CA PRO A 85 -10.17 -0.02 19.26
C PRO A 85 -10.11 1.15 20.26
N LEU A 86 -9.13 1.15 21.16
CA LEU A 86 -8.90 2.16 22.19
C LEU A 86 -8.08 3.37 21.71
N MET A 87 -7.55 3.35 20.48
CA MET A 87 -6.87 4.52 19.92
C MET A 87 -7.87 5.65 19.67
N SER A 88 -7.54 6.85 20.16
CA SER A 88 -8.35 8.05 19.95
C SER A 88 -8.54 8.35 18.46
N LYS A 89 -9.73 8.82 18.06
CA LYS A 89 -10.03 9.30 16.71
C LYS A 89 -9.01 10.35 16.22
N ILE A 90 -8.45 11.15 17.14
CA ILE A 90 -7.41 12.14 16.83
C ILE A 90 -6.11 11.47 16.38
N TYR A 91 -5.71 10.37 17.03
CA TYR A 91 -4.51 9.61 16.67
C TYR A 91 -4.61 9.01 15.26
N LEU A 92 -5.78 8.49 14.88
CA LEU A 92 -6.03 8.02 13.51
C LEU A 92 -5.83 9.13 12.48
N VAL A 93 -6.46 10.28 12.69
CA VAL A 93 -6.39 11.40 11.73
C VAL A 93 -4.93 11.80 11.52
N LEU A 94 -4.13 11.90 12.58
CA LEU A 94 -2.71 12.22 12.49
C LEU A 94 -1.90 11.18 11.70
N GLN A 95 -2.14 9.88 11.91
CA GLN A 95 -1.43 8.83 11.17
C GLN A 95 -1.81 8.81 9.68
N VAL A 96 -3.10 8.98 9.37
CA VAL A 96 -3.58 9.04 7.98
C VAL A 96 -3.05 10.29 7.28
N GLU A 97 -3.06 11.45 7.93
CA GLU A 97 -2.50 12.69 7.35
C GLU A 97 -0.98 12.59 7.13
N SER A 98 -0.25 11.94 8.02
CA SER A 98 1.17 11.65 7.87
C SER A 98 1.45 10.80 6.62
N LEU A 99 0.71 9.69 6.45
CA LEU A 99 0.79 8.83 5.27
C LEU A 99 0.47 9.59 3.97
N VAL A 100 -0.61 10.37 3.96
CA VAL A 100 -1.01 11.17 2.80
C VAL A 100 0.08 12.18 2.44
N SER A 101 0.72 12.79 3.44
CA SER A 101 1.82 13.74 3.23
C SER A 101 3.06 13.07 2.64
N LYS A 102 3.42 11.86 3.12
CA LYS A 102 4.50 11.05 2.52
C LYS A 102 4.18 10.66 1.07
N ALA A 103 2.96 10.22 0.79
CA ALA A 103 2.53 9.86 -0.56
C ALA A 103 2.60 11.07 -1.51
N LYS A 104 2.14 12.25 -1.07
CA LYS A 104 2.26 13.50 -1.86
C LYS A 104 3.71 13.87 -2.12
N LEU A 105 4.60 13.75 -1.13
CA LEU A 105 6.03 13.99 -1.29
C LEU A 105 6.69 13.01 -2.26
N MET A 106 6.25 11.76 -2.27
CA MET A 106 6.73 10.77 -3.23
C MET A 106 6.29 11.16 -4.65
N VAL A 107 5.01 11.50 -4.85
CA VAL A 107 4.49 11.94 -6.16
C VAL A 107 5.16 13.23 -6.66
N SER A 108 5.40 14.22 -5.79
CA SER A 108 6.05 15.47 -6.21
C SER A 108 7.51 15.25 -6.64
N ARG A 109 8.19 14.25 -6.08
CA ARG A 109 9.53 13.84 -6.53
C ARG A 109 9.51 13.13 -7.89
N PHE A 110 8.40 12.51 -8.28
CA PHE A 110 8.21 11.94 -9.61
C PHE A 110 7.81 12.98 -10.67
N SER A 111 7.18 14.10 -10.30
CA SER A 111 6.71 15.13 -11.24
C SER A 111 7.73 16.25 -11.53
N SER A 112 8.91 16.21 -10.91
CA SER A 112 9.99 17.21 -11.04
C SER A 112 11.16 16.72 -11.92
N ARG A 113 10.93 15.70 -12.75
CA ARG A 113 11.89 15.19 -13.73
C ARG A 113 11.21 14.93 -15.07
#